data_AF-A0A4Q9MSK2-F1
#
_entry.id   AF-A0A4Q9MSK2-F1
#
_cell.length_a   1.000
_cell.length_b   1.000
_cell.length_c   1.000
_cell.angle_alpha   90.00
_cell.angle_beta   90.00
_cell.angle_gamma   90.00
#
_symmetry.space_group_name_H-M   'P 1'
#
loop_
_entity.id
_entity.type
_entity.pdbx_description
1 polymer ?
#
loop_
_entity_poly.entity_id
_entity_poly.type
_entity_poly.pdbx_seq_one_letter_code
_entity_poly.pdbx_strand_id
1 'polypeptide(L)'
;MNSFWQTKKVVGYFWFEQPAPQKPISHNSPQTTQLAERVAGWNVPYAIVEEELRRQNSSTIDFSLCLGATASEKLAARTKIKPAQGSGVLEKKDEIVANVIWRFLELRGFLLNTHTHSPLARAMYTALRPARVNDKFQDSLYLFLELVRAGVVHGHLWSGRAFSGGPSFGTDEEKSCMLLVMRVLSILPLSTKPQPWSAPLSRELLVFNSFVRSLTRALRTLLEVTSLNMLLRHDARRARDDLLDINLSLPFQSEVNTGFGVLAKVYLDALTHINGRQRVRDANAEGVKEAKQMALDICEETFQGVKYPKAEVERGFRFWDVTLTAMRQLHSEGAVLRELIDQFEAAEAWLAPMRP
;
A
#
# COMPACT_ATOMS: atom_id res chain seq x y z
N MET A 1 27.39 -19.46 7.64
CA MET A 1 28.26 -18.26 7.51
C MET A 1 29.71 -18.69 7.65
N ASN A 2 30.64 -18.04 6.96
CA ASN A 2 32.07 -18.26 7.17
C ASN A 2 32.44 -17.92 8.62
N SER A 3 33.14 -18.82 9.32
CA SER A 3 33.51 -18.71 10.73
C SER A 3 34.28 -17.44 11.08
N PHE A 4 35.01 -16.88 10.11
CA PHE A 4 35.69 -15.59 10.22
C PHE A 4 34.76 -14.43 10.58
N TRP A 5 33.56 -14.37 9.99
CA TRP A 5 32.63 -13.26 10.20
C TRP A 5 31.81 -13.39 11.48
N GLN A 6 31.71 -14.60 12.04
CA GLN A 6 30.96 -14.83 13.29
C GLN A 6 31.66 -14.23 14.52
N THR A 7 32.99 -14.13 14.50
CA THR A 7 33.78 -13.65 15.65
C THR A 7 34.31 -12.23 15.46
N LYS A 8 34.26 -11.69 14.24
CA LYS A 8 34.78 -10.36 13.94
C LYS A 8 33.94 -9.28 14.61
N LYS A 9 34.50 -8.55 15.57
CA LYS A 9 33.82 -7.41 16.19
C LYS A 9 33.60 -6.31 15.15
N VAL A 10 32.35 -5.91 14.95
CA VAL A 10 31.99 -4.75 14.12
C VAL A 10 31.64 -3.61 15.05
N VAL A 11 32.17 -2.42 14.80
CA VAL A 11 31.89 -1.21 15.58
C VAL A 11 31.34 -0.12 14.65
N GLY A 12 30.28 0.56 15.08
CA GLY A 12 29.71 1.72 14.40
C GLY A 12 30.22 3.02 15.02
N TYR A 13 30.48 4.00 14.15
CA TYR A 13 30.73 5.40 14.54
C TYR A 13 29.55 6.23 14.06
N PHE A 14 28.79 6.82 14.99
CA PHE A 14 27.61 7.61 14.66
C PHE A 14 27.94 9.10 14.71
N TRP A 15 27.75 9.79 13.59
CA TRP A 15 28.12 11.21 13.43
C TRP A 15 27.34 12.16 14.35
N PHE A 16 26.16 11.76 14.83
CA PHE A 16 25.27 12.56 15.67
C PHE A 16 25.51 12.39 17.18
N GLU A 17 26.41 11.50 17.60
CA GLU A 17 26.80 11.37 19.01
C GLU A 17 28.20 11.97 19.19
N GLN A 18 28.33 12.98 20.04
CA GLN A 18 29.64 13.53 20.43
C GLN A 18 29.83 13.51 21.96
N PRO A 19 30.98 13.01 22.44
CA PRO A 19 32.07 12.39 21.69
C PRO A 19 31.65 11.03 21.11
N ALA A 20 31.96 10.73 19.85
CA ALA A 20 31.46 9.55 19.12
C ALA A 20 31.95 8.24 19.77
N PRO A 21 31.16 7.59 20.64
CA PRO A 21 31.58 6.36 21.27
C PRO A 21 31.50 5.24 20.24
N GLN A 22 32.51 4.37 20.19
CA GLN A 22 32.43 3.16 19.38
C GLN A 22 31.32 2.28 19.93
N LYS A 23 30.27 2.05 19.14
CA LYS A 23 29.18 1.17 19.51
C LYS A 23 29.35 -0.19 18.85
N PRO A 24 29.52 -1.29 19.61
CA PRO A 24 29.61 -2.62 19.03
C PRO A 24 28.29 -2.98 18.36
N ILE A 25 28.37 -3.43 17.11
CA ILE A 25 27.23 -3.95 16.36
C ILE A 25 27.19 -5.46 16.59
N SER A 26 26.14 -5.93 17.28
CA SER A 26 25.94 -7.36 17.51
C SER A 26 25.55 -8.08 16.22
N HIS A 27 26.20 -9.20 15.94
CA HIS A 27 25.84 -10.09 14.83
C HIS A 27 24.57 -10.91 15.10
N ASN A 28 24.22 -11.07 16.37
CA ASN A 28 23.17 -11.99 16.82
C ASN A 28 22.11 -11.22 17.61
N SER A 29 21.39 -10.31 16.95
CA SER A 29 20.23 -9.67 17.57
C SER A 29 19.15 -10.73 17.84
N PRO A 30 18.77 -10.96 19.12
CA PRO A 30 17.74 -11.95 19.45
C PRO A 30 16.41 -11.63 18.77
N GLN A 31 16.09 -10.35 18.62
CA GLN A 31 14.90 -9.87 17.94
C GLN A 31 14.90 -10.28 16.46
N THR A 32 16.03 -10.10 15.77
CA THR A 32 16.16 -10.48 14.36
C THR A 32 16.06 -11.99 14.19
N THR A 33 16.70 -12.77 15.07
CA THR A 33 16.65 -14.24 15.04
C THR A 33 15.23 -14.74 15.23
N GLN A 34 14.49 -14.21 16.21
CA GLN A 34 13.08 -14.57 16.45
C GLN A 34 12.19 -14.26 15.24
N LEU A 35 12.40 -13.12 14.58
CA LEU A 35 11.66 -12.78 13.36
C LEU A 35 11.98 -13.75 12.21
N ALA A 36 13.25 -14.13 12.06
CA ALA A 36 13.67 -15.08 11.02
C ALA A 36 13.12 -16.49 11.27
N GLU A 37 13.08 -16.93 12.52
CA GLU A 37 12.51 -18.22 12.93
C GLU A 37 10.99 -18.26 12.73
N ARG A 38 10.30 -17.17 13.04
CA ARG A 38 8.83 -17.06 12.86
C ARG A 38 8.40 -17.40 11.44
N VAL A 39 9.15 -16.94 10.44
CA VAL A 39 8.80 -17.13 9.03
C VAL A 39 9.47 -18.34 8.36
N ALA A 40 10.23 -19.13 9.13
CA ALA A 40 10.87 -20.34 8.61
C ALA A 40 9.86 -21.42 8.18
N GLY A 41 8.60 -21.33 8.65
CA GLY A 41 7.51 -22.23 8.27
C GLY A 41 7.03 -22.09 6.81
N TRP A 42 7.35 -20.98 6.14
CA TRP A 42 6.98 -20.77 4.74
C TRP A 42 8.01 -21.37 3.80
N ASN A 43 7.67 -22.48 3.15
CA ASN A 43 8.50 -23.08 2.12
C ASN A 43 7.68 -23.72 0.98
N VAL A 44 6.55 -23.11 0.63
CA VAL A 44 5.51 -23.64 -0.27
C VAL A 44 6.09 -23.99 -1.66
N PRO A 45 5.97 -25.24 -2.14
CA PRO A 45 6.53 -25.64 -3.42
C PRO A 45 5.72 -25.13 -4.60
N TYR A 46 6.36 -25.07 -5.76
CA TYR A 46 5.76 -24.62 -7.01
C TYR A 46 4.46 -25.31 -7.38
N ALA A 47 4.32 -26.63 -7.12
CA ALA A 47 3.09 -27.36 -7.43
C ALA A 47 1.84 -26.74 -6.77
N ILE A 48 1.98 -26.23 -5.54
CA ILE A 48 0.89 -25.57 -4.83
C ILE A 48 0.66 -24.16 -5.40
N VAL A 49 1.72 -23.44 -5.73
CA VAL A 49 1.64 -22.10 -6.35
C VAL A 49 0.95 -22.17 -7.72
N GLU A 50 1.30 -23.16 -8.55
CA GLU A 50 0.69 -23.41 -9.86
C GLU A 50 -0.79 -23.78 -9.73
N GLU A 51 -1.16 -24.62 -8.76
CA GLU A 51 -2.56 -24.94 -8.49
C GLU A 51 -3.36 -23.69 -8.08
N GLU A 52 -2.75 -22.80 -7.29
CA GLU A 52 -3.38 -21.53 -6.88
C GLU A 52 -3.52 -20.53 -8.02
N LEU A 53 -2.52 -20.41 -8.91
CA LEU A 53 -2.62 -19.62 -10.14
C LEU A 53 -3.83 -20.07 -10.97
N ARG A 54 -3.97 -21.39 -11.17
CA ARG A 54 -5.10 -21.97 -11.91
C ARG A 54 -6.44 -21.76 -11.19
N ARG A 55 -6.50 -22.01 -9.87
CA ARG A 55 -7.73 -21.89 -9.07
C ARG A 55 -8.27 -20.46 -9.05
N GLN A 56 -7.37 -19.49 -8.97
CA GLN A 56 -7.72 -18.08 -8.89
C GLN A 56 -7.81 -17.39 -10.26
N ASN A 57 -7.54 -18.12 -11.35
CA ASN A 57 -7.43 -17.57 -12.70
C ASN A 57 -6.47 -16.37 -12.76
N SER A 58 -5.32 -16.51 -12.09
CA SER A 58 -4.27 -15.49 -12.03
C SER A 58 -3.09 -15.87 -12.92
N SER A 59 -2.45 -14.87 -13.50
CA SER A 59 -1.19 -15.00 -14.24
C SER A 59 -0.01 -14.34 -13.51
N THR A 60 -0.22 -13.82 -12.29
CA THR A 60 0.77 -13.05 -11.53
C THR A 60 0.87 -13.54 -10.09
N ILE A 61 2.09 -13.50 -9.56
CA ILE A 61 2.37 -13.74 -8.14
C ILE A 61 2.33 -12.40 -7.40
N ASP A 62 1.21 -12.11 -6.73
CA ASP A 62 0.98 -10.84 -6.05
C ASP A 62 0.27 -11.05 -4.69
N PHE A 63 -0.10 -9.94 -4.02
CA PHE A 63 -0.80 -10.01 -2.74
C PHE A 63 -2.15 -10.71 -2.86
N SER A 64 -2.90 -10.46 -3.94
CA SER A 64 -4.20 -11.08 -4.19
C SER A 64 -4.09 -12.61 -4.26
N LEU A 65 -3.13 -13.12 -5.04
CA LEU A 65 -2.87 -14.55 -5.13
C LEU A 65 -2.51 -15.15 -3.77
N CYS A 66 -1.56 -14.51 -3.05
CA CYS A 66 -1.05 -15.00 -1.77
C CYS A 66 -2.12 -14.98 -0.66
N LEU A 67 -2.95 -13.95 -0.63
CA LEU A 67 -4.10 -13.85 0.28
C LEU A 67 -5.19 -14.86 -0.10
N GLY A 68 -5.45 -15.05 -1.40
CA GLY A 68 -6.39 -16.04 -1.90
C GLY A 68 -6.01 -17.47 -1.52
N ALA A 69 -4.72 -17.80 -1.53
CA ALA A 69 -4.18 -19.10 -1.12
C ALA A 69 -4.30 -19.38 0.39
N THR A 70 -4.63 -18.35 1.18
CA THR A 70 -4.75 -18.39 2.64
C THR A 70 -6.14 -17.96 3.13
N ALA A 71 -7.09 -17.78 2.22
CA ALA A 71 -8.40 -17.19 2.50
C ALA A 71 -9.35 -18.05 3.35
N SER A 72 -9.05 -19.33 3.55
CA SER A 72 -9.78 -20.22 4.46
C SER A 72 -8.80 -21.16 5.16
N GLU A 73 -9.20 -21.74 6.29
CA GLU A 73 -8.37 -22.69 7.03
C GLU A 73 -7.94 -23.88 6.18
N LYS A 74 -8.83 -24.39 5.33
CA LYS A 74 -8.53 -25.48 4.39
C LYS A 74 -7.44 -25.09 3.38
N LEU A 75 -7.47 -23.86 2.87
CA LEU A 75 -6.48 -23.36 1.94
C LEU A 75 -5.15 -23.06 2.65
N ALA A 76 -5.20 -22.40 3.81
CA ALA A 76 -4.03 -22.15 4.66
C ALA A 76 -3.32 -23.44 5.10
N ALA A 77 -4.06 -24.53 5.35
CA ALA A 77 -3.46 -25.82 5.67
C ALA A 77 -2.60 -26.39 4.53
N ARG A 78 -2.93 -26.09 3.27
CA ARG A 78 -2.13 -26.53 2.11
C ARG A 78 -0.79 -25.81 2.02
N THR A 79 -0.69 -24.59 2.54
CA THR A 79 0.58 -23.84 2.53
C THR A 79 1.51 -24.22 3.69
N LYS A 80 1.07 -25.08 4.62
CA LYS A 80 1.91 -25.63 5.69
C LYS A 80 2.58 -26.92 5.24
N ILE A 81 3.90 -26.91 5.18
CA ILE A 81 4.66 -28.11 4.81
C ILE A 81 4.98 -28.94 6.04
N LYS A 82 4.69 -30.24 5.97
CA LYS A 82 5.07 -31.18 7.02
C LYS A 82 6.57 -31.44 6.93
N PRO A 83 7.31 -31.44 8.06
CA PRO A 83 8.75 -31.72 8.07
C PRO A 83 9.14 -33.04 7.38
N ALA A 84 8.26 -34.05 7.44
CA ALA A 84 8.48 -35.36 6.85
C ALA A 84 8.45 -35.41 5.31
N GLN A 85 7.92 -34.39 4.64
CA GLN A 85 7.90 -34.31 3.17
C GLN A 85 9.19 -33.72 2.58
N GLY A 86 10.17 -33.38 3.43
CA GLY A 86 11.37 -32.66 3.03
C GLY A 86 11.02 -31.24 2.62
N SER A 87 11.50 -30.24 3.37
CA SER A 87 11.50 -28.87 2.88
C SER A 87 12.48 -28.80 1.71
N GLY A 88 12.02 -29.13 0.51
CA GLY A 88 12.81 -29.05 -0.70
C GLY A 88 13.34 -27.63 -0.89
N VAL A 89 14.54 -27.54 -1.47
CA VAL A 89 15.12 -26.25 -1.85
C VAL A 89 14.26 -25.67 -2.97
N LEU A 90 13.78 -24.44 -2.81
CA LEU A 90 13.00 -23.74 -3.82
C LEU A 90 13.90 -23.41 -5.03
N GLU A 91 13.44 -23.75 -6.23
CA GLU A 91 14.21 -23.64 -7.47
C GLU A 91 13.58 -22.67 -8.47
N LYS A 92 12.27 -22.62 -8.59
CA LYS A 92 11.58 -21.77 -9.56
C LYS A 92 11.41 -20.35 -9.03
N LYS A 93 11.42 -19.38 -9.95
CA LYS A 93 11.20 -17.96 -9.66
C LYS A 93 9.87 -17.73 -8.92
N ASP A 94 8.78 -18.29 -9.42
CA ASP A 94 7.43 -17.98 -8.90
C ASP A 94 7.21 -18.48 -7.48
N GLU A 95 7.71 -19.68 -7.13
CA GLU A 95 7.62 -20.19 -5.75
C GLU A 95 8.49 -19.36 -4.79
N ILE A 96 9.63 -18.85 -5.25
CA ILE A 96 10.47 -17.94 -4.47
C ILE A 96 9.72 -16.62 -4.22
N VAL A 97 9.16 -15.99 -5.26
CA VAL A 97 8.41 -14.73 -5.13
C VAL A 97 7.22 -14.92 -4.19
N ALA A 98 6.45 -16.01 -4.34
CA ALA A 98 5.30 -16.29 -3.48
C ALA A 98 5.70 -16.47 -2.01
N ASN A 99 6.76 -17.25 -1.74
CA ASN A 99 7.26 -17.43 -0.38
C ASN A 99 7.80 -16.12 0.23
N VAL A 100 8.47 -15.27 -0.55
CA VAL A 100 8.89 -13.94 -0.06
C VAL A 100 7.67 -13.09 0.34
N ILE A 101 6.61 -13.08 -0.46
CA ILE A 101 5.38 -12.33 -0.15
C ILE A 101 4.70 -12.90 1.09
N TRP A 102 4.53 -14.22 1.23
CA TRP A 102 3.92 -14.80 2.44
C TRP A 102 4.73 -14.53 3.70
N ARG A 103 6.05 -14.70 3.65
CA ARG A 103 6.94 -14.37 4.77
C ARG A 103 6.82 -12.89 5.14
N PHE A 104 6.81 -12.00 4.14
CA PHE A 104 6.60 -10.57 4.36
C PHE A 104 5.25 -10.25 5.02
N LEU A 105 4.17 -10.86 4.53
CA LEU A 105 2.83 -10.69 5.09
C LEU A 105 2.74 -11.17 6.54
N GLU A 106 3.36 -12.30 6.90
CA GLU A 106 3.45 -12.73 8.31
C GLU A 106 4.32 -11.78 9.14
N LEU A 107 5.48 -11.33 8.62
CA LEU A 107 6.34 -10.40 9.33
C LEU A 107 5.63 -9.09 9.72
N ARG A 108 4.74 -8.64 8.84
CA ARG A 108 3.92 -7.44 9.00
C ARG A 108 2.57 -7.66 9.68
N GLY A 109 2.29 -8.89 10.13
CA GLY A 109 1.09 -9.24 10.88
C GLY A 109 -0.20 -9.26 10.03
N PHE A 110 -0.09 -9.34 8.70
CA PHE A 110 -1.23 -9.62 7.83
C PHE A 110 -1.61 -11.10 7.91
N LEU A 111 -0.61 -11.99 7.94
CA LEU A 111 -0.83 -13.40 8.19
C LEU A 111 -0.41 -13.77 9.61
N LEU A 112 -1.15 -14.68 10.21
CA LEU A 112 -0.81 -15.32 11.48
C LEU A 112 0.13 -16.51 11.21
N ASN A 113 0.81 -16.99 12.25
CA ASN A 113 1.62 -18.21 12.20
C ASN A 113 0.83 -19.46 11.77
N THR A 114 -0.51 -19.40 11.88
CA THR A 114 -1.43 -20.41 11.39
C THR A 114 -1.65 -20.34 9.87
N HIS A 115 -0.95 -19.44 9.15
CA HIS A 115 -1.12 -19.13 7.74
C HIS A 115 -2.53 -18.60 7.40
N THR A 116 -3.28 -18.15 8.40
CA THR A 116 -4.62 -17.58 8.25
C THR A 116 -4.56 -16.05 8.31
N HIS A 117 -5.60 -15.40 7.82
CA HIS A 117 -5.67 -13.95 7.81
C HIS A 117 -5.81 -13.36 9.22
N SER A 118 -5.13 -12.25 9.47
CA SER A 118 -5.48 -11.30 10.52
C SER A 118 -6.59 -10.35 10.01
N PRO A 119 -7.13 -9.44 10.86
CA PRO A 119 -8.10 -8.44 10.41
C PRO A 119 -7.62 -7.60 9.22
N LEU A 120 -6.31 -7.29 9.18
CA LEU A 120 -5.71 -6.50 8.10
C LEU A 120 -5.66 -7.27 6.77
N ALA A 121 -5.33 -8.56 6.80
CA ALA A 121 -5.38 -9.39 5.61
C ALA A 121 -6.82 -9.59 5.12
N ARG A 122 -7.79 -9.80 6.02
CA ARG A 122 -9.21 -9.89 5.64
C ARG A 122 -9.71 -8.59 5.01
N ALA A 123 -9.36 -7.44 5.58
CA ALA A 123 -9.68 -6.14 5.03
C ALA A 123 -9.11 -5.96 3.61
N MET A 124 -7.82 -6.26 3.43
CA MET A 124 -7.17 -6.19 2.12
C MET A 124 -7.79 -7.16 1.11
N TYR A 125 -7.97 -8.42 1.50
CA TYR A 125 -8.54 -9.47 0.64
C TYR A 125 -9.96 -9.12 0.20
N THR A 126 -10.82 -8.70 1.13
CA THR A 126 -12.21 -8.32 0.85
C THR A 126 -12.28 -7.11 -0.08
N ALA A 127 -11.46 -6.09 0.17
CA ALA A 127 -11.44 -4.88 -0.64
C ALA A 127 -10.88 -5.09 -2.06
N LEU A 128 -9.98 -6.04 -2.27
CA LEU A 128 -9.44 -6.33 -3.61
C LEU A 128 -10.37 -7.15 -4.50
N ARG A 129 -11.31 -7.93 -3.93
CA ARG A 129 -12.23 -8.77 -4.72
C ARG A 129 -13.04 -8.01 -5.79
N PRO A 130 -13.64 -6.83 -5.51
CA PRO A 130 -14.34 -6.05 -6.52
C PRO A 130 -13.42 -5.18 -7.39
N ALA A 131 -12.13 -5.07 -7.06
CA ALA A 131 -11.21 -4.19 -7.78
C ALA A 131 -10.86 -4.75 -9.17
N ARG A 132 -10.76 -3.86 -10.16
CA ARG A 132 -10.33 -4.26 -11.51
C ARG A 132 -8.83 -4.52 -11.51
N VAL A 133 -8.38 -5.61 -12.13
CA VAL A 133 -6.95 -5.96 -12.21
C VAL A 133 -6.11 -4.82 -12.81
N ASN A 134 -6.64 -4.16 -13.84
CA ASN A 134 -5.96 -3.05 -14.53
C ASN A 134 -5.82 -1.78 -13.69
N ASP A 135 -6.59 -1.64 -12.60
CA ASP A 135 -6.46 -0.49 -11.71
C ASP A 135 -5.20 -0.56 -10.81
N LYS A 136 -4.59 -1.75 -10.67
CA LYS A 136 -3.31 -2.00 -9.96
C LYS A 136 -3.28 -1.48 -8.51
N PHE A 137 -4.37 -1.70 -7.76
CA PHE A 137 -4.54 -1.16 -6.41
C PHE A 137 -3.79 -1.89 -5.28
N GLN A 138 -3.20 -3.07 -5.51
CA GLN A 138 -2.71 -3.94 -4.44
C GLN A 138 -1.65 -3.27 -3.55
N ASP A 139 -0.59 -2.70 -4.14
CA ASP A 139 0.48 -2.01 -3.41
C ASP A 139 -0.05 -0.78 -2.66
N SER A 140 -0.86 0.04 -3.32
CA SER A 140 -1.44 1.25 -2.73
C SER A 140 -2.40 0.93 -1.57
N LEU A 141 -3.19 -0.15 -1.69
CA LEU A 141 -4.06 -0.60 -0.61
C LEU A 141 -3.27 -1.15 0.58
N TYR A 142 -2.18 -1.88 0.32
CA TYR A 142 -1.28 -2.33 1.38
C TYR A 142 -0.69 -1.13 2.14
N LEU A 143 -0.16 -0.14 1.41
CA LEU A 143 0.37 1.09 1.99
C LEU A 143 -0.70 1.84 2.78
N PHE A 144 -1.92 1.96 2.25
CA PHE A 144 -3.04 2.56 2.95
C PHE A 144 -3.30 1.92 4.31
N LEU A 145 -3.38 0.58 4.38
CA LEU A 145 -3.65 -0.14 5.62
C LEU A 145 -2.53 0.03 6.66
N GLU A 146 -1.28 0.08 6.22
CA GLU A 146 -0.15 0.35 7.09
C GLU A 146 -0.11 1.80 7.58
N LEU A 147 -0.48 2.77 6.74
CA LEU A 147 -0.58 4.19 7.12
C LEU A 147 -1.75 4.43 8.09
N VAL A 148 -2.87 3.71 7.92
CA VAL A 148 -3.97 3.68 8.88
C VAL A 148 -3.48 3.14 10.23
N ARG A 149 -2.73 2.03 10.22
CA ARG A 149 -2.12 1.45 11.43
C ARG A 149 -1.12 2.40 12.10
N ALA A 150 -0.40 3.20 11.31
CA ALA A 150 0.51 4.23 11.81
C ALA A 150 -0.23 5.48 12.33
N GLY A 151 -1.55 5.59 12.15
CA GLY A 151 -2.36 6.69 12.62
C GLY A 151 -2.19 8.00 11.84
N VAL A 152 -1.69 7.95 10.59
CA VAL A 152 -1.39 9.16 9.80
C VAL A 152 -2.41 9.46 8.69
N VAL A 153 -3.43 8.61 8.53
CA VAL A 153 -4.51 8.80 7.55
C VAL A 153 -5.73 9.37 8.27
N HIS A 154 -5.88 10.69 8.27
CA HIS A 154 -7.02 11.40 8.86
C HIS A 154 -7.27 12.72 8.12
N GLY A 155 -8.39 13.40 8.41
CA GLY A 155 -8.74 14.71 7.83
C GLY A 155 -8.12 15.93 8.54
N HIS A 156 -7.50 15.73 9.71
CA HIS A 156 -6.96 16.86 10.50
C HIS A 156 -5.69 17.50 9.92
N LEU A 157 -5.53 18.80 10.14
CA LEU A 157 -4.33 19.55 9.81
C LEU A 157 -3.12 19.10 10.62
N TRP A 158 -1.95 19.05 9.97
CA TRP A 158 -0.70 18.82 10.68
C TRP A 158 -0.34 20.06 11.52
N SER A 159 0.07 19.86 12.78
CA SER A 159 0.44 20.95 13.71
C SER A 159 -0.63 22.03 13.94
N GLY A 160 -1.90 21.73 13.68
CA GLY A 160 -3.00 22.70 13.82
C GLY A 160 -2.97 23.88 12.84
N ARG A 161 -2.16 23.79 11.78
CA ARG A 161 -1.96 24.87 10.80
C ARG A 161 -2.25 24.38 9.38
N ALA A 162 -2.98 25.18 8.61
CA ALA A 162 -3.19 24.92 7.20
C ALA A 162 -1.94 25.27 6.38
N PHE A 163 -1.49 24.35 5.53
CA PHE A 163 -0.44 24.60 4.53
C PHE A 163 -1.04 24.88 3.15
N SER A 164 -0.26 25.49 2.26
CA SER A 164 -0.70 25.82 0.90
C SER A 164 -1.02 24.57 0.07
N GLY A 165 -2.03 24.70 -0.80
CA GLY A 165 -2.47 23.62 -1.68
C GLY A 165 -3.35 22.56 -1.01
N GLY A 166 -3.95 22.88 0.14
CA GLY A 166 -5.07 22.15 0.71
C GLY A 166 -6.44 22.53 0.08
N PRO A 167 -7.54 22.08 0.68
CA PRO A 167 -8.92 22.42 0.29
C PRO A 167 -9.19 23.93 0.21
N SER A 168 -9.87 24.40 -0.84
CA SER A 168 -10.04 25.85 -1.09
C SER A 168 -11.38 26.41 -0.62
N PHE A 169 -12.43 25.57 -0.63
CA PHE A 169 -13.82 25.98 -0.38
C PHE A 169 -14.45 25.16 0.76
N GLY A 170 -15.61 25.61 1.23
CA GLY A 170 -16.42 24.91 2.24
C GLY A 170 -16.11 25.28 3.69
N THR A 171 -16.92 24.69 4.57
CA THR A 171 -16.76 24.67 6.03
C THR A 171 -15.52 23.89 6.46
N ASP A 172 -15.11 24.00 7.72
CA ASP A 172 -13.93 23.30 8.21
C ASP A 172 -14.11 21.76 8.20
N GLU A 173 -15.34 21.29 8.40
CA GLU A 173 -15.72 19.88 8.27
C GLU A 173 -15.60 19.39 6.81
N GLU A 174 -16.10 20.18 5.85
CA GLU A 174 -15.99 19.86 4.41
C GLU A 174 -14.52 19.86 3.96
N LYS A 175 -13.71 20.81 4.44
CA LYS A 175 -12.27 20.83 4.18
C LYS A 175 -11.57 19.61 4.79
N SER A 176 -11.92 19.20 6.00
CA SER A 176 -11.39 17.98 6.63
C SER A 176 -11.71 16.73 5.79
N CYS A 177 -12.94 16.63 5.28
CA CYS A 177 -13.36 15.55 4.37
C CYS A 177 -12.52 15.55 3.09
N MET A 178 -12.40 16.70 2.43
CA MET A 178 -11.61 16.85 1.21
C MET A 178 -10.13 16.50 1.45
N LEU A 179 -9.57 16.93 2.57
CA LEU A 179 -8.18 16.66 2.91
C LEU A 179 -7.92 15.16 3.11
N LEU A 180 -8.85 14.45 3.78
CA LEU A 180 -8.79 12.99 3.89
C LEU A 180 -8.81 12.33 2.51
N VAL A 181 -9.73 12.73 1.63
CA VAL A 181 -9.79 12.20 0.24
C VAL A 181 -8.49 12.46 -0.50
N MET A 182 -7.96 13.69 -0.46
CA MET A 182 -6.68 14.03 -1.11
C MET A 182 -5.53 13.15 -0.60
N ARG A 183 -5.45 12.91 0.71
CA ARG A 183 -4.41 12.06 1.31
C ARG A 183 -4.55 10.61 0.84
N VAL A 184 -5.74 10.04 0.92
CA VAL A 184 -5.99 8.66 0.47
C VAL A 184 -5.63 8.49 -1.00
N LEU A 185 -6.09 9.39 -1.87
CA LEU A 185 -5.83 9.30 -3.31
C LEU A 185 -4.35 9.54 -3.65
N SER A 186 -3.61 10.29 -2.83
CA SER A 186 -2.16 10.50 -3.04
C SER A 186 -1.29 9.25 -2.81
N ILE A 187 -1.85 8.18 -2.25
CA ILE A 187 -1.19 6.87 -2.09
C ILE A 187 -1.17 6.09 -3.43
N LEU A 188 -2.00 6.51 -4.40
CA LEU A 188 -2.12 5.86 -5.69
C LEU A 188 -1.15 6.49 -6.72
N PRO A 189 -0.39 5.69 -7.49
CA PRO A 189 0.55 6.23 -8.47
C PRO A 189 -0.19 6.88 -9.64
N LEU A 190 0.11 8.14 -9.96
CA LEU A 190 -0.49 8.82 -11.11
C LEU A 190 0.19 8.39 -12.42
N SER A 191 -0.59 8.11 -13.47
CA SER A 191 -0.06 7.79 -14.80
C SER A 191 0.44 9.05 -15.50
N THR A 192 1.76 9.25 -15.56
CA THR A 192 2.37 10.45 -16.14
C THR A 192 3.05 10.19 -17.49
N LYS A 193 3.13 11.25 -18.30
CA LYS A 193 4.00 11.34 -19.48
C LYS A 193 5.43 11.62 -19.00
N PRO A 194 6.47 11.23 -19.76
CA PRO A 194 7.87 11.48 -19.41
C PRO A 194 8.23 12.96 -19.63
N GLN A 195 7.66 13.84 -18.81
CA GLN A 195 7.88 15.28 -18.84
C GLN A 195 7.91 15.85 -17.42
N PRO A 196 8.53 17.03 -17.21
CA PRO A 196 8.52 17.70 -15.92
C PRO A 196 7.10 17.99 -15.42
N TRP A 197 6.91 17.93 -14.11
CA TRP A 197 5.66 18.32 -13.47
C TRP A 197 5.44 19.83 -13.60
N SER A 198 4.31 20.24 -14.17
CA SER A 198 3.94 21.65 -14.39
C SER A 198 2.72 22.10 -13.59
N ALA A 199 2.09 21.20 -12.84
CA ALA A 199 0.88 21.48 -12.08
C ALA A 199 1.20 22.02 -10.66
N PRO A 200 0.19 22.54 -9.91
CA PRO A 200 0.42 23.12 -8.60
C PRO A 200 1.06 22.17 -7.58
N LEU A 201 1.82 22.75 -6.65
CA LEU A 201 2.40 22.02 -5.52
C LEU A 201 1.50 22.13 -4.29
N SER A 202 1.26 21.00 -3.61
CA SER A 202 0.56 20.97 -2.32
C SER A 202 1.53 20.69 -1.18
N ARG A 203 1.82 21.72 -0.36
CA ARG A 203 2.64 21.56 0.85
C ARG A 203 1.95 20.67 1.88
N GLU A 204 0.61 20.73 1.92
CA GLU A 204 -0.20 19.88 2.76
C GLU A 204 0.02 18.39 2.44
N LEU A 205 0.02 18.02 1.15
CA LEU A 205 0.29 16.65 0.72
C LEU A 205 1.77 16.26 0.80
N LEU A 206 2.71 17.22 0.71
CA LEU A 206 4.14 16.91 0.88
C LEU A 206 4.47 16.37 2.28
N VAL A 207 3.82 16.90 3.32
CA VAL A 207 3.96 16.37 4.69
C VAL A 207 3.49 14.92 4.72
N PHE A 208 2.28 14.63 4.22
CA PHE A 208 1.75 13.27 4.18
C PHE A 208 2.64 12.32 3.35
N ASN A 209 3.12 12.77 2.19
CA ASN A 209 3.99 12.00 1.32
C ASN A 209 5.32 11.60 1.97
N SER A 210 5.79 12.34 2.99
CA SER A 210 6.98 11.93 3.74
C SER A 210 6.77 10.60 4.48
N PHE A 211 5.57 10.37 5.04
CA PHE A 211 5.19 9.10 5.65
C PHE A 211 5.07 8.00 4.60
N VAL A 212 4.40 8.29 3.48
CA VAL A 212 4.23 7.32 2.38
C VAL A 212 5.59 6.85 1.87
N ARG A 213 6.50 7.78 1.54
CA ARG A 213 7.85 7.42 1.03
C ARG A 213 8.70 6.68 2.06
N SER A 214 8.66 7.11 3.32
CA SER A 214 9.39 6.44 4.40
C SER A 214 8.91 4.98 4.56
N LEU A 215 7.59 4.78 4.57
CA LEU A 215 6.99 3.46 4.66
C LEU A 215 7.30 2.60 3.43
N THR A 216 7.10 3.11 2.20
CA THR A 216 7.38 2.36 0.96
C THR A 216 8.82 1.84 0.93
N ARG A 217 9.79 2.69 1.29
CA ARG A 217 11.21 2.29 1.36
C ARG A 217 11.44 1.20 2.41
N ALA A 218 10.90 1.38 3.61
CA ALA A 218 11.05 0.39 4.68
C ALA A 218 10.44 -0.97 4.31
N LEU A 219 9.26 -0.98 3.69
CA LEU A 219 8.61 -2.20 3.21
C LEU A 219 9.39 -2.86 2.06
N ARG A 220 9.93 -2.04 1.14
CA ARG A 220 10.78 -2.55 0.05
C ARG A 220 12.03 -3.21 0.60
N THR A 221 12.74 -2.56 1.52
CA THR A 221 13.91 -3.14 2.19
C THR A 221 13.54 -4.43 2.94
N LEU A 222 12.38 -4.49 3.60
CA LEU A 222 11.93 -5.69 4.28
C LEU A 222 11.71 -6.87 3.32
N LEU A 223 11.10 -6.65 2.14
CA LEU A 223 10.95 -7.67 1.11
C LEU A 223 12.30 -8.19 0.61
N GLU A 224 13.24 -7.29 0.34
CA GLU A 224 14.58 -7.64 -0.15
C GLU A 224 15.39 -8.41 0.90
N VAL A 225 15.32 -8.00 2.17
CA VAL A 225 15.94 -8.72 3.29
C VAL A 225 15.28 -10.09 3.50
N THR A 226 13.97 -10.19 3.30
CA THR A 226 13.24 -11.47 3.39
C THR A 226 13.66 -12.45 2.29
N SER A 227 13.83 -11.95 1.06
CA SER A 227 14.42 -12.68 -0.07
C SER A 227 15.85 -13.14 0.24
N LEU A 228 16.70 -12.24 0.72
CA LEU A 228 18.07 -12.54 1.09
C LEU A 228 18.14 -13.61 2.19
N ASN A 229 17.30 -13.49 3.23
CA ASN A 229 17.22 -14.47 4.32
C ASN A 229 16.91 -15.87 3.78
N MET A 230 15.97 -15.99 2.84
CA MET A 230 15.61 -17.28 2.23
C MET A 230 16.80 -17.93 1.49
N LEU A 231 17.56 -17.14 0.74
CA LEU A 231 18.77 -17.60 0.04
C LEU A 231 19.89 -18.01 1.03
N LEU A 232 20.10 -17.21 2.08
CA LEU A 232 21.15 -17.45 3.07
C LEU A 232 20.87 -18.68 3.95
N ARG A 233 19.59 -19.01 4.18
CA ARG A 233 19.15 -20.19 4.92
C ARG A 233 19.15 -21.49 4.11
N HIS A 234 19.40 -21.42 2.81
CA HIS A 234 19.29 -22.56 1.87
C HIS A 234 17.86 -23.06 1.68
N ASP A 235 16.86 -22.25 2.03
CA ASP A 235 15.47 -22.52 1.69
C ASP A 235 15.27 -22.41 0.16
N ALA A 236 16.07 -21.57 -0.51
CA ALA A 236 16.11 -21.43 -1.96
C ALA A 236 17.51 -21.64 -2.53
N ARG A 237 17.59 -22.11 -3.78
CA ARG A 237 18.86 -22.34 -4.50
C ARG A 237 19.63 -21.01 -4.61
N ARG A 238 20.90 -20.99 -4.20
CA ARG A 238 21.74 -19.77 -4.24
C ARG A 238 22.37 -19.47 -5.60
N ALA A 239 22.83 -20.49 -6.31
CA ALA A 239 23.44 -20.33 -7.62
C ALA A 239 22.35 -20.10 -8.68
N ARG A 240 22.10 -18.83 -9.01
CA ARG A 240 21.01 -18.37 -9.90
C ARG A 240 21.47 -17.20 -10.77
N ASP A 241 20.87 -17.07 -11.94
CA ASP A 241 21.03 -16.00 -12.92
C ASP A 241 19.80 -15.07 -13.02
N ASP A 242 18.66 -15.45 -12.43
CA ASP A 242 17.37 -14.75 -12.46
C ASP A 242 17.09 -13.88 -11.21
N LEU A 243 18.11 -13.52 -10.42
CA LEU A 243 17.95 -12.74 -9.18
C LEU A 243 17.31 -11.36 -9.41
N LEU A 244 17.61 -10.72 -10.54
CA LEU A 244 17.00 -9.45 -10.92
C LEU A 244 15.51 -9.63 -11.22
N ASP A 245 15.13 -10.70 -11.92
CA ASP A 245 13.73 -10.97 -12.26
C ASP A 245 12.89 -11.26 -11.01
N ILE A 246 13.44 -11.98 -10.03
CA ILE A 246 12.83 -12.14 -8.71
C ILE A 246 12.62 -10.76 -8.07
N ASN A 247 13.67 -9.95 -8.01
CA ASN A 247 13.63 -8.64 -7.37
C ASN A 247 12.60 -7.71 -8.03
N LEU A 248 12.51 -7.68 -9.37
CA LEU A 248 11.54 -6.90 -10.15
C LEU A 248 10.09 -7.37 -9.97
N SER A 249 9.88 -8.65 -9.63
CA SER A 249 8.56 -9.22 -9.38
C SER A 249 8.03 -8.93 -7.97
N LEU A 250 8.87 -8.42 -7.06
CA LEU A 250 8.46 -8.06 -5.70
C LEU A 250 7.76 -6.69 -5.65
N PRO A 251 6.78 -6.49 -4.76
CA PRO A 251 6.05 -5.22 -4.58
C PRO A 251 6.92 -4.00 -4.21
N PHE A 252 6.31 -2.81 -4.27
CA PHE A 252 6.89 -1.53 -3.84
C PHE A 252 8.12 -1.06 -4.63
N GLN A 253 8.13 -1.31 -5.94
CA GLN A 253 9.19 -0.88 -6.86
C GLN A 253 9.25 0.63 -7.07
N SER A 254 8.11 1.31 -6.94
CA SER A 254 7.96 2.70 -7.31
C SER A 254 7.44 3.51 -6.14
N GLU A 255 8.02 4.69 -5.95
CA GLU A 255 7.49 5.67 -5.02
C GLU A 255 6.36 6.45 -5.68
N VAL A 256 5.32 6.73 -4.91
CA VAL A 256 4.24 7.62 -5.34
C VAL A 256 4.60 9.08 -5.02
N ASN A 257 4.00 9.98 -5.79
CA ASN A 257 4.10 11.42 -5.57
C ASN A 257 2.73 11.99 -5.16
N THR A 258 2.69 13.28 -4.85
CA THR A 258 1.46 13.95 -4.40
C THR A 258 0.47 14.24 -5.54
N GLY A 259 0.86 13.98 -6.80
CA GLY A 259 0.15 14.44 -7.99
C GLY A 259 -1.29 13.95 -8.05
N PHE A 260 -1.57 12.71 -7.64
CA PHE A 260 -2.91 12.16 -7.66
C PHE A 260 -3.85 12.90 -6.69
N GLY A 261 -3.37 13.18 -5.47
CA GLY A 261 -4.12 13.98 -4.50
C GLY A 261 -4.37 15.40 -4.99
N VAL A 262 -3.42 16.00 -5.73
CA VAL A 262 -3.60 17.31 -6.36
C VAL A 262 -4.61 17.26 -7.52
N LEU A 263 -4.60 16.19 -8.33
CA LEU A 263 -5.59 15.97 -9.39
C LEU A 263 -7.01 15.91 -8.82
N ALA A 264 -7.22 15.11 -7.77
CA ALA A 264 -8.51 15.03 -7.08
C ALA A 264 -8.94 16.38 -6.47
N LYS A 265 -7.99 17.12 -5.89
CA LYS A 265 -8.22 18.47 -5.36
C LYS A 265 -8.73 19.42 -6.44
N VAL A 266 -8.07 19.44 -7.61
CA VAL A 266 -8.47 20.31 -8.72
C VAL A 266 -9.88 19.96 -9.22
N TYR A 267 -10.19 18.67 -9.38
CA TYR A 267 -11.53 18.23 -9.76
C TYR A 267 -12.61 18.72 -8.78
N LEU A 268 -12.42 18.44 -7.48
CA LEU A 268 -13.40 18.76 -6.44
C LEU A 268 -13.55 20.27 -6.23
N ASP A 269 -12.45 21.04 -6.28
CA ASP A 269 -12.51 22.50 -6.20
C ASP A 269 -13.17 23.11 -7.43
N ALA A 270 -12.88 22.60 -8.63
CA ALA A 270 -13.51 23.06 -9.86
C ALA A 270 -15.02 22.83 -9.82
N LEU A 271 -15.45 21.62 -9.44
CA LEU A 271 -16.87 21.29 -9.30
C LEU A 271 -17.56 22.18 -8.26
N THR A 272 -16.93 22.37 -7.09
CA THR A 272 -17.46 23.26 -6.04
C THR A 272 -17.55 24.71 -6.53
N HIS A 273 -16.55 25.18 -7.27
CA HIS A 273 -16.55 26.53 -7.82
C HIS A 273 -17.66 26.74 -8.85
N ILE A 274 -17.85 25.78 -9.77
CA ILE A 274 -18.94 25.81 -10.78
C ILE A 274 -20.31 25.78 -10.09
N ASN A 275 -20.44 25.03 -8.99
CA ASN A 275 -21.64 24.97 -8.17
C ASN A 275 -21.75 26.14 -7.17
N GLY A 276 -21.36 27.34 -7.57
CA GLY A 276 -21.54 28.56 -6.76
C GLY A 276 -20.74 28.59 -5.45
N ARG A 277 -19.57 27.92 -5.41
CA ARG A 277 -18.73 27.73 -4.22
C ARG A 277 -19.42 26.95 -3.09
N GLN A 278 -20.40 26.13 -3.44
CA GLN A 278 -21.07 25.22 -2.52
C GLN A 278 -20.87 23.77 -2.97
N ARG A 279 -20.81 22.83 -2.02
CA ARG A 279 -20.74 21.41 -2.37
C ARG A 279 -22.00 20.99 -3.13
N VAL A 280 -21.85 20.05 -4.06
CA VAL A 280 -22.99 19.35 -4.65
C VAL A 280 -23.59 18.44 -3.58
N ARG A 281 -24.92 18.51 -3.40
CA ARG A 281 -25.65 17.70 -2.41
C ARG A 281 -26.49 16.59 -3.05
N ASP A 282 -26.94 16.80 -4.28
CA ASP A 282 -27.68 15.82 -5.06
C ASP A 282 -26.96 15.61 -6.40
N ALA A 283 -26.56 14.36 -6.67
CA ALA A 283 -25.87 13.99 -7.90
C ALA A 283 -26.74 14.15 -9.15
N ASN A 284 -28.06 14.14 -8.99
CA ASN A 284 -29.05 14.16 -10.07
C ASN A 284 -29.74 15.53 -10.22
N ALA A 285 -29.35 16.53 -9.43
CA ALA A 285 -29.89 17.87 -9.59
C ALA A 285 -29.54 18.46 -10.96
N GLU A 286 -30.40 19.36 -11.44
CA GLU A 286 -30.25 20.01 -12.73
C GLU A 286 -28.89 20.74 -12.83
N GLY A 287 -28.17 20.56 -13.95
CA GLY A 287 -26.87 21.18 -14.19
C GLY A 287 -25.67 20.49 -13.52
N VAL A 288 -25.88 19.55 -12.60
CA VAL A 288 -24.77 18.88 -11.89
C VAL A 288 -23.94 17.99 -12.81
N LYS A 289 -24.59 17.31 -13.77
CA LYS A 289 -23.90 16.45 -14.74
C LYS A 289 -22.97 17.28 -15.64
N GLU A 290 -23.45 18.41 -16.13
CA GLU A 290 -22.67 19.36 -16.92
C GLU A 290 -21.51 19.94 -16.08
N ALA A 291 -21.77 20.31 -14.83
CA ALA A 291 -20.74 20.82 -13.93
C ALA A 291 -19.62 19.78 -13.65
N LYS A 292 -19.97 18.51 -13.49
CA LYS A 292 -18.99 17.40 -13.35
C LYS A 292 -18.14 17.25 -14.61
N GLN A 293 -18.77 17.30 -15.78
CA GLN A 293 -18.05 17.21 -17.06
C GLN A 293 -17.09 18.39 -17.24
N MET A 294 -17.53 19.62 -16.95
CA MET A 294 -16.68 20.81 -16.99
C MET A 294 -15.50 20.72 -16.01
N ALA A 295 -15.71 20.18 -14.80
CA ALA A 295 -14.64 19.96 -13.84
C ALA A 295 -13.61 18.93 -14.35
N LEU A 296 -14.06 17.87 -15.04
CA LEU A 296 -13.18 16.90 -15.70
C LEU A 296 -12.39 17.53 -16.86
N ASP A 297 -13.02 18.41 -17.64
CA ASP A 297 -12.36 19.14 -18.72
C ASP A 297 -11.25 20.04 -18.18
N ILE A 298 -11.51 20.76 -17.07
CA ILE A 298 -10.50 21.55 -16.36
C ILE A 298 -9.31 20.69 -15.91
N CYS A 299 -9.54 19.47 -15.43
CA CYS A 299 -8.46 18.54 -15.10
C CYS A 299 -7.63 18.16 -16.33
N GLU A 300 -8.27 17.94 -17.49
CA GLU A 300 -7.56 17.61 -18.72
C GLU A 300 -6.67 18.76 -19.21
N GLU A 301 -7.16 20.00 -19.14
CA GLU A 301 -6.41 21.21 -19.49
C GLU A 301 -5.26 21.49 -18.51
N THR A 302 -5.50 21.30 -17.21
CA THR A 302 -4.52 21.60 -16.15
C THR A 302 -3.37 20.60 -16.11
N PHE A 303 -3.66 19.31 -16.34
CA PHE A 303 -2.70 18.22 -16.16
C PHE A 303 -2.22 17.63 -17.49
N GLN A 304 -1.66 18.46 -18.36
CA GLN A 304 -1.15 18.03 -19.67
C GLN A 304 -0.09 16.92 -19.61
N GLY A 305 0.64 16.82 -18.49
CA GLY A 305 1.63 15.77 -18.23
C GLY A 305 1.07 14.47 -17.68
N VAL A 306 -0.24 14.37 -17.46
CA VAL A 306 -0.92 13.15 -17.00
C VAL A 306 -1.52 12.44 -18.23
N LYS A 307 -1.46 11.12 -18.25
CA LYS A 307 -2.10 10.30 -19.29
C LYS A 307 -3.56 10.10 -18.91
N TYR A 308 -4.48 10.50 -19.79
CA TYR A 308 -5.93 10.37 -19.61
C TYR A 308 -6.43 10.92 -18.25
N PRO A 309 -6.29 12.22 -17.96
CA PRO A 309 -6.59 12.79 -16.64
C PRO A 309 -8.00 12.47 -16.12
N LYS A 310 -9.01 12.46 -17.00
CA LYS A 310 -10.39 12.12 -16.64
C LYS A 310 -10.52 10.68 -16.12
N ALA A 311 -9.92 9.74 -16.82
CA ALA A 311 -9.91 8.33 -16.41
C ALA A 311 -9.12 8.12 -15.11
N GLU A 312 -8.05 8.90 -14.88
CA GLU A 312 -7.34 8.90 -13.60
C GLU A 312 -8.25 9.40 -12.46
N VAL A 313 -9.03 10.46 -12.66
CA VAL A 313 -9.99 10.94 -11.64
C VAL A 313 -10.97 9.82 -11.25
N GLU A 314 -11.60 9.17 -12.23
CA GLU A 314 -12.49 8.03 -11.99
C GLU A 314 -11.78 6.86 -11.28
N ARG A 315 -10.53 6.58 -11.66
CA ARG A 315 -9.70 5.55 -11.02
C ARG A 315 -9.43 5.86 -9.55
N GLY A 316 -9.21 7.14 -9.24
CA GLY A 316 -9.10 7.62 -7.86
C GLY A 316 -10.34 7.28 -7.05
N PHE A 317 -11.53 7.60 -7.56
CA PHE A 317 -12.77 7.31 -6.85
C PHE A 317 -13.05 5.81 -6.68
N ARG A 318 -12.67 4.98 -7.66
CA ARG A 318 -12.68 3.51 -7.46
C ARG A 318 -11.71 3.05 -6.37
N PHE A 319 -10.54 3.68 -6.27
CA PHE A 319 -9.61 3.38 -5.18
C PHE A 319 -10.18 3.77 -3.82
N TRP A 320 -10.89 4.90 -3.74
CA TRP A 320 -11.60 5.31 -2.53
C TRP A 320 -12.66 4.28 -2.10
N ASP A 321 -13.41 3.69 -3.03
CA ASP A 321 -14.36 2.62 -2.71
C ASP A 321 -13.68 1.39 -2.11
N VAL A 322 -12.51 1.03 -2.65
CA VAL A 322 -11.70 -0.08 -2.17
C VAL A 322 -11.16 0.20 -0.76
N THR A 323 -10.66 1.42 -0.49
CA THR A 323 -10.16 1.77 0.85
C THR A 323 -11.30 1.87 1.87
N LEU A 324 -12.46 2.42 1.50
CA LEU A 324 -13.64 2.47 2.35
C LEU A 324 -14.15 1.05 2.70
N THR A 325 -14.15 0.14 1.73
CA THR A 325 -14.48 -1.28 1.98
C THR A 325 -13.52 -1.90 2.99
N ALA A 326 -12.21 -1.61 2.88
CA ALA A 326 -11.22 -2.10 3.82
C ALA A 326 -11.42 -1.51 5.23
N MET A 327 -11.74 -0.21 5.33
CA MET A 327 -12.01 0.46 6.62
C MET A 327 -13.26 -0.10 7.30
N ARG A 328 -14.35 -0.32 6.55
CA ARG A 328 -15.57 -0.96 7.06
C ARG A 328 -15.30 -2.38 7.55
N GLN A 329 -14.48 -3.15 6.83
CA GLN A 329 -14.06 -4.49 7.28
C GLN A 329 -13.28 -4.42 8.59
N LEU A 330 -12.28 -3.54 8.70
CA LEU A 330 -11.52 -3.34 9.93
C LEU A 330 -12.42 -2.94 11.10
N HIS A 331 -13.40 -2.05 10.86
CA HIS A 331 -14.34 -1.61 11.89
C HIS A 331 -15.23 -2.75 12.38
N SER A 332 -15.74 -3.58 11.47
CA SER A 332 -16.56 -4.75 11.83
C SER A 332 -15.84 -5.75 12.74
N GLU A 333 -14.51 -5.75 12.71
CA GLU A 333 -13.66 -6.61 13.53
C GLU A 333 -13.03 -5.90 14.74
N GLY A 334 -13.39 -4.63 14.99
CA GLY A 334 -12.83 -3.83 16.08
C GLY A 334 -11.34 -3.51 15.92
N ALA A 335 -10.80 -3.61 14.70
CA ALA A 335 -9.38 -3.41 14.40
C ALA A 335 -9.03 -1.96 14.03
N VAL A 336 -9.99 -1.04 14.15
CA VAL A 336 -9.79 0.39 13.92
C VAL A 336 -10.67 1.20 14.89
N LEU A 337 -10.19 2.40 15.25
CA LEU A 337 -10.91 3.32 16.12
C LEU A 337 -12.19 3.81 15.47
N ARG A 338 -13.23 4.01 16.28
CA ARG A 338 -14.56 4.43 15.82
C ARG A 338 -14.51 5.83 15.21
N GLU A 339 -13.78 6.74 15.85
CA GLU A 339 -13.60 8.11 15.40
C GLU A 339 -12.97 8.18 14.00
N LEU A 340 -12.12 7.21 13.66
CA LEU A 340 -11.47 7.16 12.36
C LEU A 340 -12.44 6.68 11.28
N ILE A 341 -13.23 5.62 11.51
CA ILE A 341 -14.24 5.20 10.52
C ILE A 341 -15.32 6.27 10.33
N ASP A 342 -15.70 6.99 11.40
CA ASP A 342 -16.66 8.09 11.31
C ASP A 342 -16.15 9.21 10.39
N GLN A 343 -14.85 9.49 10.38
CA GLN A 343 -14.24 10.43 9.41
C GLN A 343 -14.36 9.92 7.96
N PHE A 344 -14.16 8.63 7.72
CA PHE A 344 -14.29 8.04 6.38
C PHE A 344 -15.74 8.04 5.89
N GLU A 345 -16.71 7.71 6.76
CA GLU A 345 -18.14 7.75 6.41
C GLU A 345 -18.62 9.19 6.19
N ALA A 346 -18.15 10.16 6.99
CA ALA A 346 -18.44 11.57 6.77
C ALA A 346 -17.86 12.07 5.44
N ALA A 347 -16.61 11.68 5.13
CA ALA A 347 -15.98 12.00 3.86
C ALA A 347 -16.69 11.34 2.68
N GLU A 348 -17.17 10.11 2.84
CA GLU A 348 -17.97 9.42 1.82
C GLU A 348 -19.30 10.13 1.57
N ALA A 349 -20.05 10.47 2.62
CA ALA A 349 -21.30 11.20 2.50
C ALA A 349 -21.12 12.57 1.85
N TRP A 350 -19.98 13.23 2.13
CA TRP A 350 -19.59 14.47 1.48
C TRP A 350 -19.25 14.24 0.00
N LEU A 351 -18.49 13.19 -0.31
CA LEU A 351 -17.93 12.92 -1.63
C LEU A 351 -18.93 12.33 -2.63
N ALA A 352 -19.86 11.47 -2.17
CA ALA A 352 -20.73 10.67 -3.02
C ALA A 352 -21.49 11.48 -4.10
N PRO A 353 -22.10 12.65 -3.79
CA PRO A 353 -22.80 13.44 -4.81
C PRO A 353 -21.86 14.05 -5.87
N MET A 354 -20.59 14.22 -5.54
CA MET A 354 -19.57 14.90 -6.35
C MET A 354 -18.75 13.96 -7.23
N ARG A 355 -18.95 12.64 -7.13
CA ARG A 355 -18.22 11.67 -7.97
C ARG A 355 -18.56 11.85 -9.45
N PRO A 356 -17.59 11.67 -10.37
CA PRO A 356 -17.78 11.82 -11.82
C PRO A 356 -18.77 10.81 -12.40
#